data_AF-R1H5W6-F1
#
_entry.id   AF-R1H5W6-F1
#
_cell.length_a   1.000
_cell.length_b   1.000
_cell.length_c   1.000
_cell.angle_alpha   90.00
_cell.angle_beta   90.00
_cell.angle_gamma   90.00
#
_symmetry.space_group_name_H-M   'P 1'
#
loop_
_entity.id
_entity.type
_entity.pdbx_description
1 polymer ?
#
loop_
_entity_poly.entity_id
_entity_poly.type
_entity_poly.pdbx_seq_one_letter_code
_entity_poly.pdbx_strand_id
1 'polypeptide(L)'
;MNPNTELNTMDNELAPQLLNKEEASSSTAADLLPWHDWDAIGIGWDVRGWQGKAQAVALVGWRREEESLHWLGVSPLFRLSSRSAPDIHSLLMPLLKDKSRVETLLRHPRLALGIDAPLAFPRAFTALLRGEDISISIPEREIDNLYAYRDCERWIHAHYRKKPLSASFDRLGNNATLALAMLPALAPLQLVPRQRSAAPRALLEVYPALAKQGGKRACAGHGIHALLPEALQPGTDQYDAALCALMALQYAAGDKVKALPPLQAPPADFPLDEGWIYHFVP
;
A
#
# COMPACT_ATOMS: atom_id res chain seq x y z
N MET A 1 15.72 46.19 -54.64
CA MET A 1 16.98 46.87 -54.97
C MET A 1 17.38 47.68 -53.74
N ASN A 2 18.41 47.28 -53.01
CA ASN A 2 19.08 48.16 -52.06
C ASN A 2 20.19 48.91 -52.82
N PRO A 3 20.47 50.16 -52.46
CA PRO A 3 21.80 50.40 -51.87
C PRO A 3 21.90 51.54 -50.83
N ASN A 4 22.84 51.31 -49.89
CA ASN A 4 23.82 52.22 -49.25
C ASN A 4 23.30 53.40 -48.39
N THR A 5 23.93 53.80 -47.28
CA THR A 5 25.37 53.87 -46.91
C THR A 5 25.43 54.13 -45.39
N GLU A 6 26.05 53.25 -44.58
CA GLU A 6 27.37 53.35 -43.93
C GLU A 6 27.61 54.38 -42.77
N LEU A 7 28.14 53.81 -41.67
CA LEU A 7 29.29 54.24 -40.83
C LEU A 7 29.12 55.00 -39.49
N ASN A 8 29.78 54.38 -38.49
CA ASN A 8 30.33 54.84 -37.20
C ASN A 8 29.33 55.08 -36.05
N THR A 9 29.59 54.64 -34.81
CA THR A 9 30.83 54.70 -34.02
C THR A 9 30.94 53.55 -33.01
N MET A 10 32.19 53.22 -32.67
CA MET A 10 32.61 52.42 -31.52
C MET A 10 32.07 52.99 -30.20
N ASP A 11 31.66 52.11 -29.28
CA ASP A 11 32.09 52.24 -27.89
C ASP A 11 32.19 50.86 -27.24
N ASN A 12 33.25 50.75 -26.46
CA ASN A 12 33.88 49.59 -25.90
C ASN A 12 33.54 49.59 -24.41
N GLU A 13 32.76 48.65 -23.87
CA GLU A 13 32.69 48.47 -22.41
C GLU A 13 32.16 47.08 -21.99
N LEU A 14 33.07 46.33 -21.38
CA LEU A 14 32.92 45.41 -20.25
C LEU A 14 31.94 44.22 -20.37
N ALA A 15 32.56 43.04 -20.57
CA ALA A 15 31.96 41.74 -20.26
C ALA A 15 31.58 41.62 -18.76
N PRO A 16 30.39 41.09 -18.42
CA PRO A 16 30.14 40.58 -17.09
C PRO A 16 30.58 39.11 -16.99
N GLN A 17 31.45 38.90 -16.03
CA GLN A 17 32.00 37.64 -15.57
C GLN A 17 30.90 36.66 -15.12
N LEU A 18 31.23 35.38 -15.32
CA LEU A 18 30.73 34.20 -14.63
C LEU A 18 30.20 34.51 -13.22
N LEU A 19 28.88 34.49 -13.06
CA LEU A 19 28.26 34.17 -11.78
C LEU A 19 27.72 32.75 -11.85
N ASN A 20 28.48 31.86 -11.21
CA ASN A 20 28.02 30.58 -10.72
C ASN A 20 26.66 30.77 -10.04
N LYS A 21 25.59 30.38 -10.73
CA LYS A 21 24.39 29.95 -10.03
C LYS A 21 24.72 28.56 -9.53
N GLU A 22 25.21 28.54 -8.28
CA GLU A 22 25.09 27.37 -7.41
C GLU A 22 23.62 26.92 -7.49
N GLU A 23 23.40 25.87 -8.27
CA GLU A 23 22.24 25.03 -8.11
C GLU A 23 22.24 24.64 -6.63
N ALA A 24 21.24 25.12 -5.90
CA ALA A 24 20.94 24.65 -4.56
C ALA A 24 20.53 23.18 -4.69
N SER A 25 21.53 22.30 -4.77
CA SER A 25 21.41 20.88 -4.54
C SER A 25 21.05 20.71 -3.06
N SER A 26 19.77 20.50 -2.79
CA SER A 26 19.26 20.24 -1.45
C SER A 26 18.58 18.88 -1.44
N SER A 27 19.43 17.87 -1.17
CA SER A 27 19.20 16.49 -0.77
C SER A 27 18.41 15.55 -1.70
N THR A 28 19.02 15.15 -2.80
CA THR A 28 18.82 13.80 -3.38
C THR A 28 19.88 12.86 -2.83
N ALA A 29 19.72 12.38 -1.60
CA ALA A 29 20.50 11.25 -1.09
C ALA A 29 19.67 9.98 -1.23
N ALA A 30 19.56 9.53 -2.48
CA ALA A 30 19.10 8.19 -2.84
C ALA A 30 20.22 7.14 -2.61
N ASP A 31 21.18 7.42 -1.73
CA ASP A 31 22.04 6.44 -1.07
C ASP A 31 21.24 5.79 0.07
N LEU A 32 20.16 5.11 -0.32
CA LEU A 32 19.29 4.39 0.60
C LEU A 32 20.02 3.12 1.02
N LEU A 33 20.44 3.16 2.29
CA LEU A 33 21.05 2.12 3.12
C LEU A 33 20.76 0.68 2.65
N PRO A 34 21.75 -0.21 2.72
CA PRO A 34 21.54 -1.60 2.38
C PRO A 34 20.35 -2.18 3.16
N TRP A 35 19.50 -2.95 2.47
CA TRP A 35 18.28 -3.52 3.05
C TRP A 35 18.52 -4.35 4.32
N HIS A 36 19.75 -4.83 4.54
CA HIS A 36 20.16 -5.60 5.71
C HIS A 36 20.21 -4.78 7.01
N ASP A 37 20.19 -3.45 6.92
CA ASP A 37 20.23 -2.58 8.10
C ASP A 37 18.84 -2.36 8.72
N TRP A 38 17.79 -2.99 8.20
CA TRP A 38 16.42 -2.88 8.72
C TRP A 38 16.06 -4.13 9.52
N ASP A 39 15.47 -3.96 10.71
CA ASP A 39 14.92 -5.08 11.47
C ASP A 39 13.64 -5.63 10.82
N ALA A 40 12.87 -4.76 10.16
CA ALA A 40 11.62 -5.09 9.50
C ALA A 40 11.34 -4.10 8.37
N ILE A 41 10.66 -4.57 7.33
CA ILE A 41 10.23 -3.76 6.19
C ILE A 41 8.74 -4.00 5.92
N GLY A 42 8.01 -2.91 5.74
CA GLY A 42 6.61 -2.89 5.30
C GLY A 42 6.47 -2.32 3.91
N ILE A 43 5.72 -3.01 3.06
CA ILE A 43 5.25 -2.53 1.76
C ILE A 43 3.74 -2.34 1.87
N GLY A 44 3.22 -1.24 1.33
CA GLY A 44 1.79 -1.01 1.23
C GLY A 44 1.36 -0.79 -0.21
N TRP A 45 0.20 -1.32 -0.58
CA TRP A 45 -0.37 -1.17 -1.92
C TRP A 45 -1.84 -0.74 -1.82
N ASP A 46 -2.17 0.46 -2.35
CA ASP A 46 -3.55 0.85 -2.66
C ASP A 46 -3.93 0.33 -4.06
N VAL A 47 -4.91 -0.57 -4.10
CA VAL A 47 -5.32 -1.29 -5.30
C VAL A 47 -6.38 -0.49 -6.07
N ARG A 48 -6.18 -0.30 -7.38
CA ARG A 48 -7.18 0.35 -8.27
C ARG A 48 -7.78 -0.55 -9.35
N GLY A 49 -7.60 -1.86 -9.19
CA GLY A 49 -8.18 -2.90 -10.05
C GLY A 49 -7.61 -2.95 -11.46
N TRP A 50 -8.12 -3.86 -12.31
CA TRP A 50 -7.48 -4.28 -13.56
C TRP A 50 -7.13 -3.16 -14.54
N GLN A 51 -8.01 -2.18 -14.69
CA GLN A 51 -7.82 -1.04 -15.59
C GLN A 51 -7.54 0.28 -14.83
N GLY A 52 -7.23 0.18 -13.54
CA GLY A 52 -6.89 1.32 -12.70
C GLY A 52 -5.65 2.04 -13.20
N LYS A 53 -5.72 3.38 -13.25
CA LYS A 53 -4.61 4.25 -13.67
C LYS A 53 -3.81 4.82 -12.50
N ALA A 54 -4.18 4.45 -11.28
CA ALA A 54 -3.71 5.10 -10.07
C ALA A 54 -3.34 4.08 -8.98
N GLN A 55 -2.66 3.00 -9.38
CA GLN A 55 -2.01 2.13 -8.40
C GLN A 55 -0.97 2.96 -7.64
N ALA A 56 -0.82 2.71 -6.34
CA ALA A 56 0.18 3.36 -5.51
C ALA A 56 0.83 2.36 -4.57
N VAL A 57 2.15 2.47 -4.42
CA VAL A 57 2.94 1.63 -3.52
C VAL A 57 3.80 2.50 -2.61
N ALA A 58 3.89 2.13 -1.34
CA ALA A 58 4.76 2.78 -0.37
C ALA A 58 5.67 1.76 0.34
N LEU A 59 6.85 2.20 0.76
CA LEU A 59 7.86 1.37 1.40
C LEU A 59 8.43 2.06 2.63
N VAL A 60 8.52 1.31 3.72
CA VAL A 60 8.97 1.80 5.02
C VAL A 60 9.82 0.75 5.73
N GLY A 61 10.91 1.19 6.35
CA GLY A 61 11.81 0.36 7.16
C GLY A 61 11.76 0.76 8.64
N TRP A 62 12.12 -0.17 9.51
CA TRP A 62 12.28 0.10 10.94
C TRP A 62 13.61 -0.44 11.46
N ARG A 63 14.25 0.32 12.34
CA ARG A 63 15.45 -0.06 13.09
C ARG A 63 15.12 -0.12 14.56
N ARG A 64 15.41 -1.25 15.20
CA ARG A 64 15.15 -1.45 16.61
C ARG A 64 16.09 -0.64 17.49
N GLU A 65 17.38 -0.57 17.14
CA GLU A 65 18.38 0.14 17.95
C GLU A 65 18.10 1.64 18.04
N GLU A 66 17.63 2.23 16.93
CA GLU A 66 17.25 3.65 16.84
C GLU A 66 15.80 3.89 17.29
N GLU A 67 15.02 2.82 17.52
CA GLU A 67 13.56 2.82 17.70
C GLU A 67 12.80 3.67 16.66
N SER A 68 13.36 3.82 15.45
CA SER A 68 12.89 4.78 14.45
C SER A 68 12.40 4.11 13.18
N LEU A 69 11.34 4.71 12.61
CA LEU A 69 10.76 4.35 11.34
C LEU A 69 11.29 5.28 10.24
N HIS A 70 11.60 4.72 9.07
CA HIS A 70 12.20 5.44 7.95
C HIS A 70 11.42 5.18 6.66
N TRP A 71 10.95 6.23 6.01
CA TRP A 71 10.32 6.12 4.69
C TRP A 71 11.37 5.90 3.62
N LEU A 72 11.27 4.77 2.92
CA LEU A 72 12.18 4.40 1.83
C LEU A 72 11.63 4.81 0.46
N GLY A 73 10.36 5.22 0.43
CA GLY A 73 9.75 6.00 -0.63
C GLY A 73 8.29 5.67 -0.88
N VAL A 74 7.66 6.47 -1.75
CA VAL A 74 6.29 6.29 -2.23
C VAL A 74 6.31 6.44 -3.74
N SER A 75 5.69 5.50 -4.46
CA SER A 75 5.68 5.50 -5.92
C SER A 75 4.89 6.70 -6.44
N PRO A 76 5.20 7.23 -7.63
CA PRO A 76 4.20 7.96 -8.40
C PRO A 76 3.00 7.03 -8.67
N LEU A 77 1.85 7.62 -9.00
CA LEU A 77 0.70 6.85 -9.48
C LEU A 77 1.07 6.12 -10.78
N PHE A 78 0.70 4.85 -10.89
CA PHE A 78 1.01 4.05 -12.07
C PHE A 78 -0.13 3.13 -12.48
N ARG A 79 0.04 2.53 -13.66
CA ARG A 79 -0.86 1.52 -14.21
C ARG A 79 -0.05 0.25 -14.46
N LEU A 80 -0.62 -0.90 -14.10
CA LEU A 80 -0.07 -2.19 -14.48
C LEU A 80 -0.22 -2.39 -16.00
N SER A 81 0.82 -2.91 -16.63
CA SER A 81 0.85 -3.16 -18.07
C SER A 81 -0.23 -4.16 -18.47
N SER A 82 -0.96 -3.88 -19.55
CA SER A 82 -1.88 -4.84 -20.16
C SER A 82 -1.18 -5.81 -21.13
N ARG A 83 0.14 -5.70 -21.29
CA ARG A 83 0.93 -6.50 -22.25
C ARG A 83 1.57 -7.74 -21.63
N SER A 84 1.57 -7.84 -20.31
CA SER A 84 2.20 -8.93 -19.57
C SER A 84 1.39 -9.21 -18.30
N ALA A 85 1.48 -10.45 -17.81
CA ALA A 85 0.92 -10.78 -16.50
C ALA A 85 1.61 -9.93 -15.42
N PRO A 86 0.86 -9.30 -14.51
CA PRO A 86 1.44 -8.49 -13.45
C PRO A 86 2.08 -9.39 -12.38
N ASP A 87 3.25 -8.97 -11.91
CA ASP A 87 4.05 -9.65 -10.89
C ASP A 87 4.58 -8.67 -9.84
N ILE A 88 5.36 -9.17 -8.87
CA ILE A 88 5.96 -8.35 -7.83
C ILE A 88 6.90 -7.26 -8.39
N HIS A 89 7.59 -7.51 -9.50
CA HIS A 89 8.42 -6.49 -10.15
C HIS A 89 7.56 -5.38 -10.75
N SER A 90 6.49 -5.74 -11.45
CA SER A 90 5.54 -4.79 -12.03
C SER A 90 4.94 -3.87 -10.96
N LEU A 91 4.78 -4.39 -9.74
CA LEU A 91 4.32 -3.62 -8.58
C LEU A 91 5.39 -2.68 -8.00
N LEU A 92 6.63 -3.15 -7.84
CA LEU A 92 7.68 -2.43 -7.10
C LEU A 92 8.61 -1.56 -7.96
N MET A 93 8.70 -1.83 -9.27
CA MET A 93 9.56 -1.07 -10.18
C MET A 93 9.22 0.44 -10.27
N PRO A 94 7.95 0.89 -10.20
CA PRO A 94 7.64 2.33 -10.16
C PRO A 94 8.30 3.07 -8.99
N LEU A 95 8.53 2.37 -7.87
CA LEU A 95 9.20 2.92 -6.69
C LEU A 95 10.72 2.73 -6.75
N LEU A 96 11.18 1.50 -6.97
CA LEU A 96 12.58 1.13 -6.82
C LEU A 96 13.44 1.40 -8.06
N LYS A 97 12.82 1.48 -9.24
CA LYS A 97 13.43 1.78 -10.55
C LYS A 97 14.54 0.83 -11.01
N ASP A 98 14.88 -0.18 -10.22
CA ASP A 98 15.91 -1.16 -10.49
C ASP A 98 15.48 -2.55 -10.00
N LYS A 99 15.59 -3.54 -10.88
CA LYS A 99 15.27 -4.94 -10.58
C LYS A 99 16.17 -5.51 -9.49
N SER A 100 17.46 -5.13 -9.47
CA SER A 100 18.40 -5.64 -8.46
C SER A 100 18.00 -5.23 -7.03
N ARG A 101 17.43 -4.03 -6.90
CA ARG A 101 16.87 -3.50 -5.65
C ARG A 101 15.63 -4.28 -5.24
N VAL A 102 14.73 -4.59 -6.18
CA VAL A 102 13.57 -5.45 -5.92
C VAL A 102 14.03 -6.81 -5.38
N GLU A 103 14.96 -7.49 -6.06
CA GLU A 103 15.45 -8.81 -5.64
C GLU A 103 16.11 -8.79 -4.26
N THR A 104 16.81 -7.70 -3.93
CA THR A 104 17.47 -7.58 -2.63
C THR A 104 16.45 -7.29 -1.52
N LEU A 105 15.47 -6.41 -1.78
CA LEU A 105 14.34 -6.19 -0.87
C LEU A 105 13.58 -7.49 -0.61
N LEU A 106 13.26 -8.26 -1.66
CA LEU A 106 12.49 -9.49 -1.50
C LEU A 106 13.23 -10.51 -0.64
N ARG A 107 14.56 -10.56 -0.65
CA ARG A 107 15.36 -11.44 0.21
C ARG A 107 15.38 -11.03 1.69
N HIS A 108 14.82 -9.88 2.05
CA HIS A 108 14.78 -9.44 3.44
C HIS A 108 14.04 -10.46 4.35
N PRO A 109 14.61 -10.85 5.50
CA PRO A 109 14.07 -11.93 6.32
C PRO A 109 12.73 -11.57 6.98
N ARG A 110 12.48 -10.28 7.23
CA ARG A 110 11.24 -9.76 7.84
C ARG A 110 10.60 -8.72 6.93
N LEU A 111 9.66 -9.17 6.12
CA LEU A 111 9.06 -8.36 5.06
C LEU A 111 7.56 -8.65 5.00
N ALA A 112 6.73 -7.61 4.97
CA ALA A 112 5.31 -7.81 4.71
C ALA A 112 4.82 -6.85 3.63
N LEU A 113 3.85 -7.31 2.85
CA LEU A 113 3.09 -6.50 1.91
C LEU A 113 1.63 -6.45 2.36
N GLY A 114 1.19 -5.26 2.78
CA GLY A 114 -0.21 -4.93 3.06
C GLY A 114 -0.92 -4.49 1.79
N ILE A 115 -2.02 -5.15 1.47
CA ILE A 115 -2.82 -4.93 0.27
C ILE A 115 -4.19 -4.36 0.66
N ASP A 116 -4.53 -3.16 0.17
CA ASP A 116 -5.87 -2.55 0.30
C ASP A 116 -6.83 -3.14 -0.74
N ALA A 117 -7.14 -4.42 -0.57
CA ALA A 117 -8.19 -5.11 -1.31
C ALA A 117 -8.58 -6.40 -0.59
N PRO A 118 -9.85 -6.84 -0.72
CA PRO A 118 -10.26 -8.16 -0.26
C PRO A 118 -9.41 -9.25 -0.90
N LEU A 119 -8.81 -10.10 -0.07
CA LEU A 119 -8.00 -11.26 -0.48
C LEU A 119 -8.77 -12.58 -0.37
N ALA A 120 -10.10 -12.50 -0.22
CA ALA A 120 -11.04 -13.59 -0.39
C ALA A 120 -12.43 -13.04 -0.72
N PHE A 121 -13.28 -13.90 -1.28
CA PHE A 121 -14.72 -13.66 -1.37
C PHE A 121 -15.45 -14.41 -0.25
N PRO A 122 -16.69 -14.02 0.09
CA PRO A 122 -17.50 -14.76 1.05
C PRO A 122 -17.67 -16.23 0.65
N ARG A 123 -17.55 -17.15 1.61
CA ARG A 123 -17.68 -18.60 1.46
C ARG A 123 -19.00 -18.95 0.80
N ALA A 124 -20.10 -18.38 1.30
CA ALA A 124 -21.42 -18.61 0.71
C ALA A 124 -21.49 -18.11 -0.74
N PHE A 125 -20.85 -16.98 -1.06
CA PHE A 125 -20.79 -16.49 -2.44
C PHE A 125 -20.00 -17.43 -3.34
N THR A 126 -18.84 -17.92 -2.89
CA THR A 126 -18.04 -18.89 -3.67
C THR A 126 -18.74 -20.23 -3.85
N ALA A 127 -19.52 -20.67 -2.86
CA ALA A 127 -20.34 -21.88 -2.93
C ALA A 127 -21.51 -21.70 -3.91
N LEU A 128 -22.19 -20.55 -3.87
CA LEU A 128 -23.23 -20.18 -4.86
C LEU A 128 -22.68 -20.24 -6.29
N LEU A 129 -21.48 -19.68 -6.53
CA LEU A 129 -20.84 -19.73 -7.85
C LEU A 129 -20.43 -21.14 -8.28
N ARG A 130 -20.24 -22.06 -7.34
CA ARG A 130 -19.98 -23.48 -7.59
C ARG A 130 -21.26 -24.31 -7.78
N GLY A 131 -22.43 -23.71 -7.64
CA GLY A 131 -23.72 -24.40 -7.71
C GLY A 131 -23.99 -25.27 -6.47
N GLU A 132 -23.36 -24.96 -5.33
CA GLU A 132 -23.61 -25.66 -4.07
C GLU A 132 -24.91 -25.14 -3.44
N ASP A 133 -25.77 -26.06 -2.99
CA ASP A 133 -27.01 -25.71 -2.29
C ASP A 133 -26.69 -25.26 -0.86
N ILE A 134 -26.83 -23.95 -0.60
CA ILE A 134 -26.78 -23.38 0.74
C ILE A 134 -28.17 -22.90 1.11
N SER A 135 -28.69 -23.40 2.23
CA SER A 135 -29.91 -22.86 2.83
C SER A 135 -29.66 -21.43 3.31
N ILE A 136 -30.26 -20.45 2.65
CA ILE A 136 -30.14 -19.03 3.00
C ILE A 136 -31.53 -18.45 3.22
N SER A 137 -31.65 -17.65 4.29
CA SER A 137 -32.80 -16.77 4.54
C SER A 137 -32.44 -15.33 4.18
N ILE A 138 -33.45 -14.52 3.83
CA ILE A 138 -33.24 -13.09 3.59
C ILE A 138 -32.86 -12.43 4.92
N PRO A 139 -31.68 -11.80 5.03
CA PRO A 139 -31.25 -11.17 6.27
C PRO A 139 -32.01 -9.88 6.54
N GLU A 140 -32.18 -9.51 7.82
CA GLU A 140 -32.81 -8.24 8.22
C GLU A 140 -31.95 -7.02 7.90
N ARG A 141 -30.62 -7.18 7.92
CA ARG A 141 -29.65 -6.11 7.65
C ARG A 141 -28.72 -6.51 6.52
N GLU A 142 -28.30 -5.53 5.73
CA GLU A 142 -27.39 -5.73 4.61
C GLU A 142 -26.06 -6.39 5.04
N ILE A 143 -25.47 -5.95 6.17
CA ILE A 143 -24.21 -6.50 6.71
C ILE A 143 -24.28 -7.99 7.06
N ASP A 144 -25.49 -8.52 7.29
CA ASP A 144 -25.70 -9.93 7.62
C ASP A 144 -25.87 -10.80 6.36
N ASN A 145 -25.82 -10.21 5.15
CA ASN A 145 -25.86 -10.96 3.92
C ASN A 145 -24.57 -11.76 3.70
N LEU A 146 -24.68 -13.09 3.83
CA LEU A 146 -23.57 -14.04 3.69
C LEU A 146 -22.95 -14.07 2.29
N TYR A 147 -23.68 -13.62 1.26
CA TYR A 147 -23.13 -13.49 -0.09
C TYR A 147 -22.33 -12.19 -0.29
N ALA A 148 -22.56 -11.18 0.55
CA ALA A 148 -21.94 -9.87 0.42
C ALA A 148 -20.72 -9.71 1.35
N TYR A 149 -20.83 -10.14 2.60
CA TYR A 149 -19.82 -9.87 3.63
C TYR A 149 -19.22 -11.17 4.16
N ARG A 150 -17.93 -11.16 4.48
CA ARG A 150 -17.26 -12.27 5.18
C ARG A 150 -17.47 -12.11 6.67
N ASP A 151 -17.05 -13.12 7.43
CA ASP A 151 -17.07 -13.04 8.89
C ASP A 151 -16.29 -11.82 9.39
N CYS A 152 -15.15 -11.49 8.75
CA CYS A 152 -14.27 -10.41 9.22
C CYS A 152 -14.88 -9.01 9.03
N GLU A 153 -15.63 -8.73 7.95
CA GLU A 153 -16.34 -7.45 7.82
C GLU A 153 -17.48 -7.33 8.83
N ARG A 154 -18.23 -8.42 9.06
CA ARG A 154 -19.27 -8.44 10.10
C ARG A 154 -18.67 -8.16 11.48
N TRP A 155 -17.52 -8.76 11.76
CA TRP A 155 -16.77 -8.52 12.99
C TRP A 155 -16.37 -7.03 13.12
N ILE A 156 -15.77 -6.44 12.07
CA ILE A 156 -15.38 -5.02 12.05
C ILE A 156 -16.60 -4.12 12.30
N HIS A 157 -17.72 -4.40 11.63
CA HIS A 157 -18.95 -3.62 11.80
C HIS A 157 -19.52 -3.73 13.22
N ALA A 158 -19.49 -4.92 13.82
CA ALA A 158 -19.96 -5.13 15.19
C ALA A 158 -19.11 -4.36 16.22
N HIS A 159 -17.77 -4.35 16.04
CA HIS A 159 -16.83 -3.77 17.01
C HIS A 159 -16.65 -2.25 16.85
N TYR A 160 -16.60 -1.76 15.61
CA TYR A 160 -16.26 -0.35 15.34
C TYR A 160 -17.41 0.46 14.74
N ARG A 161 -18.57 -0.15 14.48
CA ARG A 161 -19.71 0.50 13.81
C ARG A 161 -19.36 1.12 12.44
N LYS A 162 -18.28 0.63 11.82
CA LYS A 162 -17.87 0.98 10.46
C LYS A 162 -18.26 -0.18 9.54
N LYS A 163 -19.07 0.07 8.51
CA LYS A 163 -19.44 -0.94 7.50
C LYS A 163 -18.36 -0.98 6.41
N PRO A 164 -17.54 -2.04 6.31
CA PRO A 164 -16.58 -2.16 5.20
C PRO A 164 -17.32 -2.33 3.87
N LEU A 165 -16.61 -2.11 2.77
CA LEU A 165 -17.15 -2.39 1.44
C LEU A 165 -17.07 -3.89 1.14
N SER A 166 -18.10 -4.43 0.49
CA SER A 166 -18.21 -5.82 0.07
C SER A 166 -17.37 -6.11 -1.19
N ALA A 167 -16.64 -7.21 -1.19
CA ALA A 167 -15.92 -7.69 -2.37
C ALA A 167 -16.87 -8.06 -3.53
N SER A 168 -18.04 -8.62 -3.23
CA SER A 168 -18.97 -9.18 -4.21
C SER A 168 -20.07 -8.20 -4.62
N PHE A 169 -20.51 -7.31 -3.73
CA PHE A 169 -21.68 -6.45 -3.94
C PHE A 169 -21.32 -4.97 -4.16
N ASP A 170 -20.15 -4.52 -3.70
CA ASP A 170 -19.67 -3.16 -3.93
C ASP A 170 -18.66 -3.10 -5.08
N ARG A 171 -18.13 -1.89 -5.33
CA ARG A 171 -17.12 -1.62 -6.36
C ARG A 171 -15.76 -2.27 -6.10
N LEU A 172 -15.60 -3.08 -5.05
CA LEU A 172 -14.34 -3.74 -4.71
C LEU A 172 -14.07 -5.02 -5.50
N GLY A 173 -15.04 -5.60 -6.20
CA GLY A 173 -14.81 -6.83 -6.98
C GLY A 173 -13.69 -6.69 -8.02
N ASN A 174 -13.55 -5.52 -8.65
CA ASN A 174 -12.47 -5.22 -9.58
C ASN A 174 -11.09 -5.15 -8.89
N ASN A 175 -11.03 -4.68 -7.64
CA ASN A 175 -9.80 -4.61 -6.85
C ASN A 175 -9.43 -6.00 -6.32
N ALA A 176 -10.41 -6.68 -5.72
CA ALA A 176 -10.27 -8.01 -5.14
C ALA A 176 -9.77 -9.02 -6.17
N THR A 177 -10.39 -9.05 -7.36
CA THR A 177 -9.98 -9.98 -8.42
C THR A 177 -8.56 -9.73 -8.94
N LEU A 178 -8.13 -8.46 -9.07
CA LEU A 178 -6.75 -8.15 -9.43
C LEU A 178 -5.78 -8.63 -8.35
N ALA A 179 -6.03 -8.27 -7.08
CA ALA A 179 -5.17 -8.63 -5.96
C ALA A 179 -5.05 -10.17 -5.82
N LEU A 180 -6.18 -10.87 -5.85
CA LEU A 180 -6.26 -12.33 -5.81
C LEU A 180 -5.50 -12.99 -6.97
N ALA A 181 -5.66 -12.49 -8.20
CA ALA A 181 -4.98 -13.03 -9.37
C ALA A 181 -3.46 -12.83 -9.31
N MET A 182 -3.00 -11.76 -8.66
CA MET A 182 -1.58 -11.49 -8.48
C MET A 182 -0.93 -12.33 -7.37
N LEU A 183 -1.69 -12.84 -6.39
CA LEU A 183 -1.13 -13.56 -5.23
C LEU A 183 -0.06 -14.62 -5.58
N PRO A 184 -0.24 -15.50 -6.59
CA PRO A 184 0.80 -16.47 -6.96
C PRO A 184 2.11 -15.83 -7.45
N ALA A 185 2.02 -14.67 -8.09
CA ALA A 185 3.15 -13.90 -8.62
C ALA A 185 3.78 -12.95 -7.59
N LEU A 186 3.23 -12.89 -6.37
CA LEU A 186 3.83 -12.21 -5.21
C LEU A 186 4.68 -13.16 -4.35
N ALA A 187 4.88 -14.40 -4.81
CA ALA A 187 5.84 -15.32 -4.24
C ALA A 187 7.24 -14.66 -4.17
N PRO A 188 8.04 -14.96 -3.13
CA PRO A 188 7.84 -16.02 -2.13
C PRO A 188 7.11 -15.55 -0.85
N LEU A 189 6.38 -14.42 -0.88
CA LEU A 189 5.58 -13.99 0.27
C LEU A 189 4.40 -14.94 0.52
N GLN A 190 4.06 -15.18 1.78
CA GLN A 190 3.02 -16.13 2.19
C GLN A 190 1.76 -15.41 2.65
N LEU A 191 0.59 -15.80 2.15
CA LEU A 191 -0.68 -15.19 2.57
C LEU A 191 -1.05 -15.63 3.99
N VAL A 192 -1.22 -14.64 4.87
CA VAL A 192 -1.69 -14.86 6.24
C VAL A 192 -3.03 -14.14 6.47
N PRO A 193 -3.92 -14.68 7.32
CA PRO A 193 -3.80 -15.95 8.03
C PRO A 193 -4.25 -17.18 7.21
N ARG A 194 -4.68 -16.99 5.95
CA ARG A 194 -5.37 -18.04 5.17
C ARG A 194 -4.49 -19.23 4.79
N GLN A 195 -3.26 -19.00 4.30
CA GLN A 195 -2.35 -20.10 3.91
C GLN A 195 -1.42 -20.51 5.07
N ARG A 196 -1.07 -19.54 5.92
CA ARG A 196 -0.25 -19.73 7.12
C ARG A 196 -0.84 -18.87 8.23
N SER A 197 -0.84 -19.36 9.46
CA SER A 197 -1.27 -18.56 10.62
C SER A 197 -0.40 -17.31 10.82
N ALA A 198 0.91 -17.47 10.63
CA ALA A 198 1.89 -16.39 10.61
C ALA A 198 3.08 -16.75 9.71
N ALA A 199 3.75 -15.73 9.18
CA ALA A 199 4.96 -15.85 8.38
C ALA A 199 5.82 -14.58 8.52
N PRO A 200 7.16 -14.69 8.56
CA PRO A 200 8.05 -13.52 8.60
C PRO A 200 8.10 -12.77 7.27
N ARG A 201 7.71 -13.44 6.18
CA ARG A 201 7.61 -12.92 4.82
C ARG A 201 6.18 -13.07 4.33
N ALA A 202 5.36 -12.04 4.51
CA ALA A 202 3.90 -12.16 4.49
C ALA A 202 3.19 -11.27 3.45
N LEU A 203 2.04 -11.76 2.99
CA LEU A 203 0.99 -10.98 2.34
C LEU A 203 -0.16 -10.80 3.33
N LEU A 204 -0.61 -9.57 3.49
CA LEU A 204 -1.67 -9.19 4.42
C LEU A 204 -2.77 -8.49 3.64
N GLU A 205 -4.01 -8.84 3.95
CA GLU A 205 -5.11 -7.91 3.69
C GLU A 205 -5.13 -6.85 4.78
N VAL A 206 -5.18 -5.58 4.38
CA VAL A 206 -5.23 -4.44 5.30
C VAL A 206 -6.36 -3.50 4.91
N TYR A 207 -6.80 -2.66 5.85
CA TYR A 207 -7.87 -1.71 5.57
C TYR A 207 -7.56 -0.30 6.12
N PRO A 208 -6.96 0.59 5.31
CA PRO A 208 -6.49 1.91 5.76
C PRO A 208 -7.62 2.82 6.24
N ALA A 209 -8.87 2.57 5.83
CA ALA A 209 -10.03 3.32 6.29
C ALA A 209 -10.27 3.20 7.81
N LEU A 210 -9.81 2.13 8.47
CA LEU A 210 -9.94 1.99 9.93
C LEU A 210 -8.98 2.92 10.69
N ALA A 211 -7.82 3.25 10.13
CA ALA A 211 -6.89 4.21 10.72
C ALA A 211 -7.38 5.66 10.65
N LYS A 212 -8.39 5.94 9.82
CA LYS A 212 -8.96 7.28 9.59
C LYS A 212 -10.05 7.62 10.59
N GLN A 213 -10.04 8.86 11.06
CA GLN A 213 -11.02 9.41 12.03
C GLN A 213 -12.34 9.87 11.38
N GLY A 214 -12.56 9.52 10.11
CA GLY A 214 -13.74 9.91 9.36
C GLY A 214 -13.87 9.15 8.05
N GLY A 215 -14.56 9.77 7.07
CA GLY A 215 -14.77 9.17 5.75
C GLY A 215 -13.49 9.06 4.91
N LYS A 216 -13.65 8.64 3.65
CA LYS A 216 -12.54 8.31 2.73
C LYS A 216 -11.41 9.36 2.66
N ARG A 217 -11.76 10.65 2.71
CA ARG A 217 -10.82 11.78 2.61
C ARG A 217 -10.26 12.26 3.95
N ALA A 218 -10.65 11.64 5.06
CA ALA A 218 -10.17 12.03 6.37
C ALA A 218 -8.71 11.63 6.59
N CYS A 219 -8.04 12.38 7.46
CA CYS A 219 -6.73 12.01 7.95
C CYS A 219 -6.80 10.77 8.84
N ALA A 220 -5.68 10.07 8.95
CA ALA A 220 -5.44 9.13 10.03
C ALA A 220 -5.49 9.83 11.39
N GLY A 221 -5.68 9.06 12.47
CA GLY A 221 -5.52 9.57 13.83
C GLY A 221 -4.17 10.27 14.02
N HIS A 222 -4.11 11.29 14.90
CA HIS A 222 -2.97 12.20 15.00
C HIS A 222 -1.60 11.50 15.10
N GLY A 223 -1.50 10.46 15.95
CA GLY A 223 -0.26 9.70 16.11
C GLY A 223 0.21 9.00 14.84
N ILE A 224 -0.70 8.38 14.08
CA ILE A 224 -0.36 7.74 12.79
C ILE A 224 -0.06 8.79 11.72
N HIS A 225 -0.85 9.87 11.68
CA HIS A 225 -0.69 10.90 10.66
C HIS A 225 0.67 11.61 10.77
N ALA A 226 1.15 11.86 11.99
CA ALA A 226 2.45 12.47 12.24
C ALA A 226 3.64 11.60 11.76
N LEU A 227 3.42 10.30 11.54
CA LEU A 227 4.44 9.38 11.02
C LEU A 227 4.46 9.32 9.49
N LEU A 228 3.47 9.89 8.80
CA LEU A 228 3.42 9.89 7.33
C LEU A 228 4.33 10.98 6.75
N PRO A 229 4.89 10.81 5.54
CA PRO A 229 5.65 11.86 4.88
C PRO A 229 4.77 13.11 4.67
N GLU A 230 5.31 14.29 4.98
CA GLU A 230 4.57 15.57 4.94
C GLU A 230 3.95 15.88 3.57
N ALA A 231 4.57 15.39 2.49
CA ALA A 231 4.07 15.58 1.13
C ALA A 231 2.78 14.80 0.83
N LEU A 232 2.43 13.77 1.62
CA LEU A 232 1.25 12.94 1.36
C LEU A 232 -0.04 13.61 1.80
N GLN A 233 -0.97 13.75 0.86
CA GLN A 233 -2.26 14.37 1.12
C GLN A 233 -3.32 13.31 1.49
N PRO A 234 -4.09 13.51 2.58
CA PRO A 234 -5.20 12.62 2.94
C PRO A 234 -6.19 12.40 1.80
N GLY A 235 -6.69 11.16 1.69
CA GLY A 235 -7.65 10.76 0.66
C GLY A 235 -7.04 10.51 -0.73
N THR A 236 -5.72 10.56 -0.86
CA THR A 236 -5.00 10.11 -2.06
C THR A 236 -4.60 8.64 -1.98
N ASP A 237 -4.38 8.05 -3.14
CA ASP A 237 -4.02 6.63 -3.27
C ASP A 237 -2.65 6.35 -2.65
N GLN A 238 -1.72 7.31 -2.75
CA GLN A 238 -0.41 7.27 -2.11
C GLN A 238 -0.50 7.32 -0.58
N TYR A 239 -1.44 8.11 -0.04
CA TYR A 239 -1.69 8.17 1.40
C TYR A 239 -2.21 6.82 1.92
N ASP A 240 -3.15 6.21 1.18
CA ASP A 240 -3.71 4.90 1.56
C ASP A 240 -2.66 3.79 1.43
N ALA A 241 -1.82 3.82 0.39
CA ALA A 241 -0.67 2.93 0.28
C ALA A 241 0.33 3.10 1.44
N ALA A 242 0.58 4.33 1.90
CA ALA A 242 1.44 4.58 3.05
C ALA A 242 0.85 4.02 4.36
N LEU A 243 -0.45 4.19 4.60
CA LEU A 243 -1.13 3.56 5.74
C LEU A 243 -1.03 2.04 5.70
N CYS A 244 -1.20 1.44 4.51
CA CYS A 244 -1.01 0.00 4.32
C CYS A 244 0.42 -0.43 4.65
N ALA A 245 1.42 0.37 4.28
CA ALA A 245 2.83 0.10 4.54
C ALA A 245 3.14 0.13 6.04
N LEU A 246 2.54 1.06 6.80
CA LEU A 246 2.68 1.10 8.26
C LEU A 246 2.06 -0.14 8.92
N MET A 247 0.88 -0.59 8.48
CA MET A 247 0.28 -1.82 9.00
C MET A 247 1.14 -3.03 8.67
N ALA A 248 1.66 -3.12 7.44
CA ALA A 248 2.57 -4.19 7.05
C ALA A 248 3.87 -4.19 7.88
N LEU A 249 4.44 -3.01 8.13
CA LEU A 249 5.63 -2.87 8.96
C LEU A 249 5.40 -3.36 10.38
N GLN A 250 4.29 -2.96 10.99
CA GLN A 250 3.94 -3.36 12.35
C GLN A 250 3.83 -4.88 12.47
N TYR A 251 3.22 -5.53 11.48
CA TYR A 251 3.18 -6.99 11.39
C TYR A 251 4.59 -7.59 11.25
N ALA A 252 5.41 -7.09 10.30
CA ALA A 252 6.76 -7.62 10.05
C ALA A 252 7.70 -7.46 11.25
N ALA A 253 7.52 -6.40 12.04
CA ALA A 253 8.24 -6.17 13.28
C ALA A 253 7.77 -7.07 14.43
N GLY A 254 6.59 -7.70 14.31
CA GLY A 254 5.96 -8.49 15.36
C GLY A 254 5.43 -7.61 16.50
N ASP A 255 4.72 -6.55 16.14
CA ASP A 255 4.18 -5.52 17.03
C ASP A 255 5.20 -4.73 17.86
N LYS A 256 6.44 -4.61 17.37
CA LYS A 256 7.55 -3.98 18.11
C LYS A 256 7.79 -2.51 17.80
N VAL A 257 7.14 -1.94 16.77
CA VAL A 257 7.31 -0.52 16.46
C VAL A 257 6.45 0.29 17.43
N LYS A 258 7.04 0.78 18.52
CA LYS A 258 6.33 1.49 19.60
C LYS A 258 5.55 2.73 19.13
N ALA A 259 6.01 3.37 18.07
CA ALA A 259 5.35 4.53 17.49
C ALA A 259 4.01 4.18 16.80
N LEU A 260 3.80 2.90 16.45
CA LEU A 260 2.58 2.42 15.81
C LEU A 260 1.67 1.72 16.84
N PRO A 261 0.34 1.86 16.73
CA PRO A 261 -0.58 1.04 17.49
C PRO A 261 -0.39 -0.45 17.16
N PRO A 262 -0.75 -1.36 18.08
CA PRO A 262 -0.75 -2.79 17.79
C PRO A 262 -1.73 -3.10 16.66
N LEU A 263 -1.45 -4.17 15.93
CA LEU A 263 -2.42 -4.72 14.97
C LEU A 263 -3.44 -5.60 15.67
N GLN A 264 -4.69 -5.47 15.24
CA GLN A 264 -5.72 -6.43 15.60
C GLN A 264 -5.47 -7.75 14.86
N ALA A 265 -5.07 -8.78 15.60
CA ALA A 265 -5.02 -10.15 15.12
C ALA A 265 -6.43 -10.77 15.04
N PRO A 266 -6.64 -11.83 14.23
CA PRO A 266 -7.88 -12.59 14.27
C PRO A 266 -8.13 -13.15 15.69
N PRO A 267 -9.38 -13.15 16.19
CA PRO A 267 -9.72 -13.88 17.42
C PRO A 267 -9.35 -15.36 17.33
N ALA A 268 -9.05 -16.00 18.47
CA ALA A 268 -8.50 -17.36 18.50
C ALA A 268 -9.38 -18.41 17.79
N ASP A 269 -10.70 -18.30 17.92
CA ASP A 269 -11.68 -19.22 17.33
C ASP A 269 -12.28 -18.69 16.02
N PHE A 270 -11.66 -17.69 15.40
CA PHE A 270 -12.18 -17.05 14.20
C PHE A 270 -11.94 -17.92 12.95
N PRO A 271 -12.93 -18.11 12.06
CA PRO A 271 -12.72 -18.82 10.81
C PRO A 271 -11.79 -18.03 9.87
N LEU A 272 -10.69 -18.66 9.44
CA LEU A 272 -9.61 -18.00 8.69
C LEU A 272 -9.63 -18.29 7.18
N ASP A 273 -10.56 -19.10 6.69
CA ASP A 273 -10.69 -19.47 5.28
C ASP A 273 -11.06 -18.28 4.39
N GLU A 274 -11.82 -17.33 4.94
CA GLU A 274 -12.14 -16.05 4.30
C GLU A 274 -11.08 -14.95 4.55
N GLY A 275 -9.99 -15.29 5.26
CA GLY A 275 -8.90 -14.37 5.61
C GLY A 275 -9.22 -13.45 6.79
N TRP A 276 -8.40 -12.42 6.96
CA TRP A 276 -8.53 -11.42 8.02
C TRP A 276 -8.03 -10.06 7.54
N ILE A 277 -8.69 -9.00 8.00
CA ILE A 277 -8.31 -7.62 7.71
C ILE A 277 -7.45 -7.11 8.86
N TYR A 278 -6.14 -7.01 8.65
CA TYR A 278 -5.23 -6.41 9.62
C TYR A 278 -5.42 -4.89 9.63
N HIS A 279 -5.56 -4.35 10.84
CA HIS A 279 -5.75 -2.92 11.06
C HIS A 279 -5.21 -2.53 12.44
N PHE A 280 -4.87 -1.27 12.60
CA PHE A 280 -4.53 -0.72 13.91
C PHE A 280 -5.74 -0.73 14.83
N VAL A 281 -5.53 -1.15 16.08
CA VAL A 281 -6.53 -0.98 17.14
C VAL A 281 -6.74 0.54 17.34
N PRO A 282 -7.98 1.05 17.23
CA PRO A 282 -8.29 2.48 17.33
C PRO A 282 -7.97 3.13 18.68
#